data_AF-W5SGG8-F1
#
_entry.id   AF-W5SGG8-F1
#
_cell.length_a   1.000
_cell.length_b   1.000
_cell.length_c   1.000
_cell.angle_alpha   90.00
_cell.angle_beta   90.00
_cell.angle_gamma   90.00
#
_symmetry.space_group_name_H-M   'P 1'
#
loop_
_entity.id
_entity.type
_entity.pdbx_description
1 polymer ?
#
loop_
_entity_poly.entity_id
_entity_poly.type
_entity_poly.pdbx_seq_one_letter_code
_entity_poly.pdbx_strand_id
1 'polypeptide(L)'
;MKKIGNIKLYKLGEVVDILETRFNYQTTTSHICRKASILNAYITYNGVRYIPEKIINELTAAINTKKMKANIQTLIAKKLETIKKSLNIHEQKNEISTIKTTNEIIKEIIKEITQLKQEIENKNKEILTLKEEIQNIKEQTQKMIQTKFI
;
A
#
# COMPACT_ATOMS: atom_id res chain seq x y z
N MET A 1 -2.87 3.90 -18.04
CA MET A 1 -2.85 2.44 -17.88
C MET A 1 -2.40 2.14 -16.47
N LYS A 2 -3.06 1.21 -15.78
CA LYS A 2 -2.66 0.75 -14.43
C LYS A 2 -2.04 -0.63 -14.54
N LYS A 3 -0.82 -0.79 -14.01
CA LYS A 3 -0.08 -2.07 -13.99
C LYS A 3 -0.03 -2.61 -12.56
N ILE A 4 -0.40 -3.88 -12.38
CA ILE A 4 -0.40 -4.59 -11.09
C ILE A 4 0.25 -5.95 -11.34
N GLY A 5 1.51 -6.10 -10.91
CA GLY A 5 2.37 -7.20 -11.36
C GLY A 5 2.42 -7.29 -12.88
N ASN A 6 1.96 -8.43 -13.43
CA ASN A 6 1.89 -8.69 -14.87
C ASN A 6 0.54 -8.33 -15.52
N ILE A 7 -0.41 -7.80 -14.74
CA ILE A 7 -1.74 -7.44 -15.21
C ILE A 7 -1.73 -5.97 -15.63
N LYS A 8 -2.20 -5.69 -16.85
CA LYS A 8 -2.45 -4.33 -17.32
C LYS A 8 -3.95 -4.09 -17.42
N LEU A 9 -4.37 -3.01 -16.79
CA LEU A 9 -5.74 -2.52 -16.72
C LEU A 9 -5.82 -1.16 -17.43
N TYR A 10 -6.80 -1.01 -18.31
CA TYR A 10 -6.97 0.17 -19.13
C TYR A 10 -8.30 0.86 -18.83
N LYS A 11 -8.28 2.19 -18.81
CA LYS A 11 -9.50 3.00 -18.84
C LYS A 11 -10.13 2.91 -20.22
N LEU A 12 -11.41 3.24 -20.30
CA LEU A 12 -12.19 3.09 -21.52
C LEU A 12 -11.61 3.86 -22.72
N GLY A 13 -11.14 5.10 -22.53
CA GLY A 13 -10.48 5.87 -23.61
C GLY A 13 -9.23 5.15 -24.13
N GLU A 14 -8.38 4.66 -23.23
CA GLU A 14 -7.16 3.92 -23.58
C GLU A 14 -7.46 2.63 -24.34
N VAL A 15 -8.61 1.99 -24.08
CA VAL A 15 -9.03 0.80 -24.83
C VAL A 15 -9.38 1.15 -26.27
N VAL A 16 -10.01 2.31 -26.51
CA VAL A 16 -10.30 2.77 -27.88
C VAL A 16 -8.99 2.97 -28.65
N ASP A 17 -8.02 3.66 -28.04
CA ASP A 17 -6.71 3.88 -28.65
C ASP A 17 -5.99 2.55 -28.97
N ILE A 18 -6.09 1.56 -28.07
CA ILE A 18 -5.50 0.23 -28.28
C ILE A 18 -6.21 -0.52 -29.41
N LEU A 19 -7.54 -0.43 -29.48
CA LEU A 19 -8.32 -1.07 -30.53
C LEU A 19 -7.98 -0.50 -31.91
N GLU A 20 -7.81 0.81 -32.01
CA GLU A 20 -7.38 1.46 -33.24
C GLU A 20 -5.95 1.08 -33.61
N THR A 21 -5.00 1.25 -32.68
CA THR A 21 -3.56 1.06 -32.97
C THR A 21 -3.14 -0.40 -33.16
N ARG A 22 -3.70 -1.34 -32.39
CA ARG A 22 -3.25 -2.75 -32.39
C ARG A 22 -4.15 -3.69 -33.18
N PHE A 23 -5.41 -3.31 -33.36
CA PHE A 23 -6.42 -4.17 -34.01
C PHE A 23 -7.02 -3.53 -35.27
N ASN A 24 -6.59 -2.32 -35.65
CA ASN A 24 -7.17 -1.54 -36.75
C ASN A 24 -8.70 -1.43 -36.64
N TYR A 25 -9.21 -1.35 -35.41
CA TYR A 25 -10.64 -1.33 -35.10
C TYR A 25 -11.05 0.08 -34.66
N GLN A 26 -11.53 0.87 -35.61
CA GLN A 26 -12.05 2.21 -35.35
C GLN A 26 -13.40 2.15 -34.66
N THR A 27 -13.51 2.84 -33.53
CA THR A 27 -14.70 2.81 -32.67
C THR A 27 -14.72 4.04 -31.77
N THR A 28 -15.83 4.26 -31.08
CA THR A 28 -15.95 5.34 -30.10
C THR A 28 -15.98 4.79 -28.68
N THR A 29 -15.63 5.65 -27.73
CA THR A 29 -15.73 5.36 -26.29
C THR A 29 -17.14 4.90 -25.91
N SER A 30 -18.18 5.56 -26.43
CA SER A 30 -19.58 5.19 -26.18
C SER A 30 -19.94 3.78 -26.67
N HIS A 31 -19.48 3.43 -27.88
CA HIS A 31 -19.73 2.10 -28.45
C HIS A 31 -19.03 1.01 -27.64
N ILE A 32 -17.76 1.22 -27.26
CA ILE A 32 -17.03 0.28 -26.39
C ILE A 32 -17.64 0.22 -25.00
N CYS A 33 -18.11 1.34 -24.44
CA CYS A 33 -18.78 1.37 -23.14
C CYS A 33 -19.98 0.41 -23.13
N ARG A 34 -20.85 0.54 -24.14
CA ARG A 34 -22.04 -0.29 -24.30
C ARG A 34 -21.66 -1.75 -24.48
N LYS A 35 -20.69 -2.03 -25.35
CA LYS A 35 -20.25 -3.40 -25.65
C LYS A 35 -19.62 -4.09 -24.44
N ALA A 36 -18.71 -3.40 -23.74
CA ALA A 36 -18.09 -3.89 -22.51
C ALA A 36 -19.14 -4.15 -21.41
N SER A 37 -20.17 -3.31 -21.31
CA SER A 37 -21.29 -3.52 -20.38
C SER A 37 -22.11 -4.76 -20.74
N ILE A 38 -22.46 -4.92 -22.03
CA ILE A 38 -23.19 -6.09 -22.53
C ILE A 38 -22.41 -7.39 -22.26
N LEU A 39 -21.09 -7.34 -22.38
CA LEU A 39 -20.20 -8.50 -22.22
C LEU A 39 -19.70 -8.70 -20.79
N ASN A 40 -20.08 -7.84 -19.83
CA ASN A 40 -19.55 -7.84 -18.45
C ASN A 40 -18.00 -7.85 -18.41
N ALA A 41 -17.38 -7.05 -19.28
CA ALA A 41 -15.93 -7.00 -19.47
C ALA A 41 -15.19 -6.14 -18.44
N TYR A 42 -15.90 -5.51 -17.50
CA TYR A 42 -15.26 -4.63 -16.53
C TYR A 42 -14.70 -5.40 -15.33
N ILE A 43 -13.60 -4.90 -14.79
CA ILE A 43 -13.11 -5.21 -13.45
C ILE A 43 -13.04 -3.92 -12.63
N THR A 44 -13.49 -3.97 -11.38
CA THR A 44 -13.35 -2.85 -10.46
C THR A 44 -12.09 -3.05 -9.64
N TYR A 45 -11.23 -2.04 -9.59
CA TYR A 45 -10.01 -2.02 -8.78
C TYR A 45 -9.87 -0.64 -8.13
N ASN A 46 -9.75 -0.59 -6.81
CA ASN A 46 -9.75 0.65 -6.01
C ASN A 46 -10.91 1.60 -6.37
N GLY A 47 -12.12 1.07 -6.50
CA GLY A 47 -13.34 1.84 -6.83
C GLY A 47 -13.45 2.30 -8.28
N VAL A 48 -12.45 2.06 -9.13
CA VAL A 48 -12.45 2.47 -10.54
C VAL A 48 -12.65 1.26 -11.45
N ARG A 49 -13.47 1.40 -12.49
CA ARG A 49 -13.70 0.37 -13.51
C ARG A 49 -12.63 0.41 -14.59
N TYR A 50 -12.08 -0.75 -14.90
CA TYR A 50 -11.10 -0.96 -15.95
C TYR A 50 -11.48 -2.12 -16.85
N ILE A 51 -10.86 -2.17 -18.03
CA ILE A 51 -10.89 -3.30 -18.94
C ILE A 51 -9.47 -3.91 -18.99
N PRO A 52 -9.30 -5.19 -18.63
CA PRO A 52 -8.00 -5.85 -18.71
C PRO A 52 -7.50 -6.05 -20.15
N GLU A 53 -6.19 -5.95 -20.35
CA GLU A 53 -5.54 -6.14 -21.67
C GLU A 53 -5.97 -7.45 -22.36
N LYS A 54 -6.03 -8.53 -21.58
CA LYS A 54 -6.25 -9.90 -22.08
C LYS A 54 -7.64 -10.13 -22.69
N ILE A 55 -8.56 -9.20 -22.51
CA ILE A 55 -9.93 -9.29 -23.03
C ILE A 55 -10.26 -8.22 -24.08
N ILE A 56 -9.31 -7.34 -24.41
CA ILE A 56 -9.56 -6.23 -25.35
C ILE A 56 -9.90 -6.77 -26.74
N ASN A 57 -9.22 -7.83 -27.18
CA ASN A 57 -9.48 -8.45 -28.48
C ASN A 57 -10.94 -8.93 -28.61
N GLU A 58 -11.52 -9.50 -27.56
CA GLU A 58 -12.91 -9.96 -27.53
C GLU A 58 -13.92 -8.84 -27.72
N LEU A 59 -13.53 -7.58 -27.46
CA LEU A 59 -14.37 -6.41 -27.73
C LEU A 59 -14.46 -6.06 -29.22
N THR A 60 -13.62 -6.64 -30.08
CA THR A 60 -13.77 -6.51 -31.54
C THR A 60 -14.85 -7.44 -32.09
N ALA A 61 -15.13 -8.55 -31.41
CA ALA A 61 -15.98 -9.63 -31.91
C ALA A 61 -17.40 -9.17 -32.27
N ALA A 62 -17.93 -9.66 -33.39
CA ALA A 62 -19.31 -9.40 -33.79
C ALA A 62 -20.29 -10.18 -32.92
N ILE A 63 -21.33 -9.50 -32.41
CA ILE A 63 -22.34 -10.08 -31.52
C ILE A 63 -23.67 -10.18 -32.27
N ASN A 64 -23.71 -11.08 -33.25
CA ASN A 64 -24.85 -11.17 -34.17
C ASN A 64 -25.96 -12.10 -33.65
N THR A 65 -25.65 -12.97 -32.69
CA THR A 65 -26.61 -13.92 -32.11
C THR A 65 -26.50 -14.00 -30.60
N LYS A 66 -27.59 -14.40 -29.94
CA LYS A 66 -27.60 -14.65 -28.49
C LYS A 66 -26.60 -15.73 -28.07
N LYS A 67 -26.41 -16.77 -28.90
CA LYS A 67 -25.42 -17.84 -28.67
C LYS A 67 -23.99 -17.31 -28.71
N MET A 68 -23.65 -16.48 -29.71
CA MET A 68 -22.32 -15.86 -29.79
C MET A 68 -22.06 -14.93 -28.60
N LYS A 69 -23.06 -14.12 -28.22
CA LYS A 69 -22.99 -13.29 -27.01
C LYS A 69 -22.63 -14.12 -25.79
N ALA A 70 -23.37 -15.21 -25.54
CA ALA A 70 -23.14 -16.07 -24.39
C ALA A 70 -21.73 -16.69 -24.40
N ASN A 71 -21.27 -17.17 -25.56
CA ASN A 71 -19.93 -17.74 -25.70
C ASN A 71 -18.82 -16.73 -25.40
N ILE A 72 -18.93 -15.50 -25.93
CA ILE A 72 -17.97 -14.43 -25.67
C ILE A 72 -17.99 -14.04 -24.20
N GLN A 73 -19.18 -13.91 -23.60
CA GLN A 73 -19.33 -13.64 -22.16
C GLN A 73 -18.66 -14.73 -21.31
N THR A 74 -18.85 -16.02 -21.63
CA THR A 74 -18.20 -17.12 -20.91
C THR A 74 -16.68 -17.06 -21.05
N LEU A 75 -16.15 -16.75 -22.23
CA LEU A 75 -14.71 -16.59 -22.46
C LEU A 75 -14.14 -15.44 -21.63
N ILE A 76 -14.79 -14.27 -21.67
CA ILE A 76 -14.41 -13.10 -20.89
C ILE A 76 -14.47 -13.41 -19.40
N ALA A 77 -15.55 -14.03 -18.92
CA ALA A 77 -15.71 -14.39 -17.52
C ALA A 77 -14.57 -15.30 -17.03
N LYS A 78 -14.21 -16.34 -17.79
CA LYS A 78 -13.07 -17.22 -17.46
C LYS A 78 -11.76 -16.44 -17.33
N LYS A 79 -11.48 -15.55 -18.29
CA LYS A 79 -10.28 -14.70 -18.26
C LYS A 79 -10.29 -13.73 -17.07
N LEU A 80 -11.44 -13.13 -16.78
CA LEU A 80 -11.60 -12.22 -15.64
C LEU A 80 -11.41 -12.94 -14.31
N GLU A 81 -11.90 -14.17 -14.16
CA GLU A 81 -11.67 -14.96 -12.95
C GLU A 81 -10.18 -15.23 -12.71
N THR A 82 -9.42 -15.56 -13.76
CA THR A 82 -7.96 -15.69 -13.64
C THR A 82 -7.31 -14.36 -13.22
N ILE A 83 -7.74 -13.25 -13.79
CA ILE A 83 -7.20 -11.91 -13.47
C ILE A 83 -7.52 -11.52 -12.03
N LYS A 84 -8.77 -11.71 -11.57
CA LYS A 84 -9.18 -11.43 -10.19
C LYS A 84 -8.35 -12.22 -9.18
N LYS A 85 -8.12 -13.52 -9.43
CA LYS A 85 -7.25 -14.35 -8.59
C LYS A 85 -5.84 -13.79 -8.51
N SER A 86 -5.26 -13.41 -9.66
CA SER A 86 -3.92 -12.81 -9.69
C SER A 86 -3.83 -11.44 -9.02
N LEU A 87 -4.89 -10.61 -9.10
CA LEU A 87 -4.97 -9.33 -8.37
C LEU A 87 -5.00 -9.55 -6.86
N ASN A 88 -5.83 -10.47 -6.38
CA ASN A 88 -5.95 -10.77 -4.95
C ASN A 88 -4.62 -11.28 -4.36
N ILE A 89 -3.92 -12.18 -5.07
CA ILE A 89 -2.59 -12.65 -4.65
C ILE A 89 -1.59 -11.49 -4.53
N HIS A 90 -1.66 -10.51 -5.43
CA HIS A 90 -0.78 -9.34 -5.39
C HIS A 90 -1.11 -8.40 -4.23
N GLU A 91 -2.39 -8.21 -3.92
CA GLU A 91 -2.82 -7.42 -2.77
C GLU A 91 -2.34 -8.05 -1.46
N GLN A 92 -2.59 -9.35 -1.27
CA GLN A 92 -2.11 -10.09 -0.09
C GLN A 92 -0.59 -10.02 0.06
N LYS A 93 0.18 -10.16 -1.04
CA LYS A 93 1.64 -10.07 -0.98
C LYS A 93 2.10 -8.66 -0.57
N ASN A 94 1.44 -7.62 -1.05
CA ASN A 94 1.75 -6.24 -0.69
C ASN A 94 1.39 -5.92 0.77
N GLU A 95 0.27 -6.45 1.27
CA GLU A 95 -0.09 -6.33 2.69
C GLU A 95 0.98 -6.98 3.57
N ILE A 96 1.41 -8.20 3.23
CA ILE A 96 2.48 -8.91 3.94
C ILE A 96 3.81 -8.13 3.91
N SER A 97 4.19 -7.55 2.77
CA SER A 97 5.42 -6.76 2.70
C SER A 97 5.34 -5.50 3.56
N THR A 98 4.19 -4.83 3.56
CA THR A 98 3.97 -3.62 4.36
C THR A 98 4.05 -3.94 5.85
N ILE A 99 3.40 -5.03 6.29
CA ILE A 99 3.48 -5.52 7.68
C ILE A 99 4.92 -5.83 8.08
N LYS A 100 5.69 -6.46 7.19
CA LYS A 100 7.11 -6.77 7.46
C LYS A 100 7.93 -5.49 7.68
N THR A 101 7.79 -4.49 6.82
CA THR A 101 8.48 -3.20 6.96
C THR A 101 8.06 -2.47 8.23
N THR A 102 6.77 -2.43 8.55
CA THR A 102 6.28 -1.83 9.80
C THR A 102 6.86 -2.52 11.03
N ASN A 103 6.96 -3.85 11.02
CA ASN A 103 7.57 -4.59 12.13
C ASN A 103 9.08 -4.33 12.27
N GLU A 104 9.80 -4.11 11.18
CA GLU A 104 11.21 -3.71 11.22
C GLU A 104 11.37 -2.31 11.84
N ILE A 105 10.54 -1.34 11.43
CA ILE A 105 10.51 0.01 12.00
C ILE A 105 10.16 -0.03 13.50
N ILE A 106 9.16 -0.82 13.90
CA ILE A 106 8.77 -0.97 15.32
C ILE A 106 9.95 -1.53 16.13
N LYS A 107 10.70 -2.49 15.60
CA LYS A 107 11.88 -3.04 16.30
C LYS A 107 12.98 -1.99 16.50
N GLU A 108 13.23 -1.14 15.52
CA GLU A 108 14.19 -0.04 15.65
C GLU A 108 13.74 0.97 16.70
N ILE A 109 12.47 1.39 16.67
CA ILE A 109 11.89 2.29 17.67
C ILE A 109 12.00 1.70 19.08
N ILE A 110 11.69 0.40 19.26
CA ILE A 110 11.83 -0.26 20.57
C ILE A 110 13.29 -0.25 21.04
N LYS A 111 14.25 -0.46 20.14
CA LYS A 111 15.67 -0.42 20.46
C LYS A 111 16.10 0.98 20.92
N GLU A 112 15.69 2.03 20.21
CA GLU A 112 15.98 3.41 20.57
C GLU A 112 15.35 3.81 21.91
N ILE A 113 14.08 3.47 22.13
CA ILE A 113 13.40 3.71 23.42
C ILE A 113 14.13 3.00 24.56
N THR A 114 14.60 1.78 24.34
CA THR A 114 15.35 1.02 25.36
C THR A 114 16.67 1.70 25.70
N GLN A 115 17.39 2.21 24.70
CA GLN A 115 18.63 2.96 24.89
C GLN A 115 18.38 4.28 25.65
N LEU A 116 17.37 5.05 25.22
CA LEU A 116 16.98 6.30 25.90
C LEU A 116 16.59 6.05 27.36
N LYS A 117 15.89 4.95 27.65
CA LYS A 117 15.53 4.58 29.03
C LYS A 117 16.77 4.32 29.89
N GLN A 118 17.78 3.62 29.35
CA GLN A 118 19.04 3.39 30.05
C GLN A 118 19.81 4.70 30.29
N GLU A 119 19.85 5.61 29.31
CA GLU A 119 20.47 6.91 29.47
C GLU A 119 19.79 7.77 30.54
N ILE A 120 18.45 7.75 30.59
CA ILE A 120 17.67 8.44 31.63
C ILE A 120 17.98 7.85 33.01
N GLU A 121 18.02 6.51 33.14
CA GLU A 121 18.37 5.86 34.40
C GLU A 121 19.79 6.23 34.87
N ASN A 122 20.76 6.29 33.96
CA ASN A 122 22.14 6.68 34.27
C ASN A 122 22.21 8.16 34.70
N LYS A 123 21.58 9.07 33.95
CA LYS A 123 21.51 10.50 34.32
C LYS A 123 20.82 10.71 35.67
N ASN A 124 19.79 9.92 35.97
CA ASN A 124 19.11 9.98 37.27
C ASN A 124 20.02 9.57 38.43
N LYS A 125 20.89 8.56 38.23
CA LYS A 125 21.90 8.18 39.23
C LYS A 125 22.92 9.29 39.45
N GLU A 126 23.43 9.90 38.39
CA GLU A 126 24.36 11.03 38.48
C GLU A 126 23.75 12.23 39.21
N ILE A 127 22.47 12.54 38.94
CA ILE A 127 21.76 13.62 39.65
C ILE A 127 21.63 13.30 41.15
N LEU A 128 21.39 12.04 41.50
CA LEU A 128 21.32 11.59 42.89
C LEU A 128 22.66 11.79 43.61
N THR A 129 23.76 11.34 43.01
CA THR A 129 25.10 11.50 43.60
C THR A 129 25.49 12.97 43.76
N LEU A 130 25.24 13.81 42.75
CA LEU A 130 25.51 15.24 42.83
C LEU A 130 24.68 15.94 43.92
N LYS A 131 23.43 15.51 44.15
CA LYS A 131 22.60 16.04 45.24
C LYS A 131 23.18 15.72 46.61
N GLU A 132 23.70 14.51 46.81
CA GLU A 132 24.34 14.10 48.06
C GLU A 132 25.63 14.90 48.31
N GLU A 133 26.45 15.11 47.28
CA GLU A 133 27.66 15.94 47.37
C GLU A 133 27.34 17.39 47.75
N ILE A 134 26.35 18.01 47.10
CA ILE A 134 25.91 19.38 47.41
C ILE A 134 25.43 19.47 48.87
N GLN A 135 24.67 18.47 49.34
CA GLN A 135 24.17 18.45 50.72
C GLN A 135 25.33 18.34 51.72
N ASN A 136 26.31 17.48 51.47
CA ASN A 136 27.51 17.36 52.31
C ASN A 136 28.32 18.65 52.37
N ILE A 137 28.54 19.31 51.22
CA ILE A 137 29.26 20.61 51.16
C ILE A 137 28.49 21.68 51.97
N LYS A 138 27.17 21.71 51.86
CA LYS A 138 26.31 22.66 52.58
C LYS A 138 26.43 22.46 54.10
N GLU A 139 26.39 21.22 54.57
CA GLU A 139 26.56 20.89 56.00
C GLU A 139 27.96 21.24 56.52
N GLN A 140 29.02 20.92 55.76
CA GLN A 140 30.39 21.29 56.12
C GLN A 140 30.56 22.81 56.20
N THR A 141 30.00 23.54 55.25
CA THR A 141 30.05 25.02 55.23
C THR A 141 29.33 25.61 56.44
N GLN A 142 28.15 25.11 56.79
CA GLN A 142 27.43 25.54 57.99
C GLN A 142 28.22 25.27 59.27
N LYS A 143 28.84 24.09 59.40
CA LYS A 143 29.70 23.77 60.55
C LYS A 143 30.90 24.71 60.67
N MET A 144 31.58 25.00 59.56
CA MET A 144 32.72 25.94 59.55
C MET A 144 32.34 27.36 59.92
N ILE A 145 31.15 27.82 59.52
CA ILE A 145 30.65 29.15 59.91
C ILE A 145 30.42 29.16 61.43
N GLN A 146 29.73 28.16 61.97
CA GLN A 146 29.45 28.09 63.41
C GLN A 146 30.71 28.02 64.28
N THR A 147 31.76 27.30 63.84
CA THR A 147 33.02 27.22 64.60
C THR A 147 33.91 28.46 64.49
N LYS A 148 33.69 29.35 63.52
CA LYS A 148 34.43 30.63 63.40
C LYS A 148 33.86 31.77 64.25
N PHE A 149 32.66 31.59 64.82
CA PHE A 149 31.98 32.58 65.66
C PHE A 149 31.91 32.19 67.14
N ILE A 150 32.71 31.20 67.56
CA ILE A 150 32.95 30.78 68.96
C ILE A 150 34.42 31.07 69.27
#